data_AF-A0A9W6UW09-F1
#
_entry.id   AF-A0A9W6UW09-F1
#
_cell.length_a   1.000
_cell.length_b   1.000
_cell.length_c   1.000
_cell.angle_alpha   90.00
_cell.angle_beta   90.00
_cell.angle_gamma   90.00
#
_symmetry.space_group_name_H-M   'P 1'
#
loop_
_entity.id
_entity.type
_entity.pdbx_description
1 polymer ?
#
loop_
_entity_poly.entity_id
_entity_poly.type
_entity_poly.pdbx_seq_one_letter_code
_entity_poly.pdbx_strand_id
1 'polypeptide(L)'
;MFPSVRRALTVLPFALLPVAGVTACSSEGATTECTVNSCTITFNRGVDASASILGVKAELVSVQDDTVTLKVAGQQITVPRGEAEQAEGFDVSVQSITKDTVVVKISNNG
;
A
#
# COMPACT_ATOMS: atom_id res chain seq x y z
N MET A 1 -5.61 49.88 32.62
CA MET A 1 -4.16 49.66 32.38
C MET A 1 -3.81 48.30 32.99
N PHE A 2 -3.91 47.21 32.22
CA PHE A 2 -3.54 45.87 32.68
C PHE A 2 -2.74 45.17 31.58
N PRO A 3 -1.45 44.88 31.78
CA PRO A 3 -0.78 43.89 30.97
C PRO A 3 -0.28 42.77 31.88
N SER A 4 -1.06 41.71 32.01
CA SER A 4 -0.63 40.48 32.69
C SER A 4 -1.19 39.26 31.98
N VAL A 5 -0.58 38.88 30.85
CA VAL A 5 -0.61 37.49 30.37
C VAL A 5 0.75 37.19 29.74
N ARG A 6 1.65 36.58 30.53
CA ARG A 6 2.82 35.91 29.99
C ARG A 6 2.32 34.67 29.25
N ARG A 7 2.38 34.68 27.91
CA ARG A 7 2.17 33.49 27.07
C ARG A 7 3.27 32.48 27.40
N ALA A 8 2.92 31.43 28.14
CA ALA A 8 3.73 30.23 28.22
C ALA A 8 3.60 29.51 26.88
N LEU A 9 4.65 29.62 26.06
CA LEU A 9 4.88 28.82 24.88
C LEU A 9 5.29 27.42 25.36
N THR A 10 4.32 26.53 25.57
CA THR A 10 4.60 25.11 25.81
C THR A 10 4.85 24.46 24.47
N VAL A 11 6.14 24.27 24.18
CA VAL A 11 6.68 23.63 22.99
C VAL A 11 6.69 22.11 23.21
N LEU A 12 6.01 21.37 22.31
CA LEU A 12 6.20 19.95 21.96
C LEU A 12 5.93 18.86 23.04
N PRO A 13 5.36 17.70 22.63
CA PRO A 13 6.14 16.77 21.83
C PRO A 13 5.45 16.44 20.50
N PHE A 14 6.20 16.66 19.43
CA PHE A 14 5.98 16.05 18.14
C PHE A 14 6.26 14.58 18.40
N ALA A 15 5.22 13.76 18.44
CA ALA A 15 5.39 12.31 18.37
C ALA A 15 6.00 12.02 16.99
N LEU A 16 7.33 12.04 16.92
CA LEU A 16 8.10 11.41 15.86
C LEU A 16 7.84 9.91 15.99
N LEU A 17 6.76 9.45 15.36
CA LEU A 17 6.59 8.04 15.07
C LEU A 17 7.84 7.61 14.29
N PRO A 18 8.62 6.63 14.79
CA PRO A 18 9.74 6.11 14.03
C PRO A 18 9.14 5.50 12.78
N VAL A 19 9.31 6.18 11.65
CA VAL A 19 9.15 5.57 10.33
C VAL A 19 10.30 4.57 10.25
N ALA A 20 10.08 3.38 10.80
CA ALA A 20 10.91 2.22 10.53
C ALA A 20 10.68 1.88 9.05
N GLY A 21 11.31 2.68 8.19
CA GLY A 21 11.29 2.51 6.75
C GLY A 21 11.98 1.20 6.45
N VAL A 22 11.19 0.18 6.17
CA VAL A 22 11.65 -0.90 5.30
C VAL A 22 11.99 -0.24 3.96
N THR A 23 13.27 -0.09 3.68
CA THR A 23 13.84 0.68 2.55
C THR A 23 13.60 0.04 1.18
N ALA A 24 12.49 -0.66 0.97
CA ALA A 24 12.25 -1.49 -0.21
C ALA A 24 10.90 -1.29 -0.91
N CYS A 25 10.06 -0.36 -0.43
CA CYS A 25 8.74 -0.12 -1.03
C CYS A 25 8.76 1.23 -1.75
N SER A 26 8.77 1.17 -3.08
CA SER A 26 8.63 2.34 -3.97
C SER A 26 7.32 2.20 -4.72
N SER A 27 6.44 3.19 -4.65
CA SER A 27 5.16 3.17 -5.36
C SER A 27 4.84 4.51 -6.00
N GLU A 28 4.30 4.43 -7.22
CA GLU A 28 3.89 5.56 -8.04
C GLU A 28 2.39 5.41 -8.32
N GLY A 29 1.58 6.40 -7.95
CA GLY A 29 0.11 6.32 -8.06
C GLY A 29 -0.57 5.31 -7.11
N ALA A 30 0.17 4.78 -6.13
CA ALA A 30 -0.32 3.86 -5.12
C ALA A 30 0.31 4.13 -3.75
N THR A 31 -0.43 3.82 -2.68
CA THR A 31 0.08 3.88 -1.30
C THR A 31 0.47 2.47 -0.85
N THR A 32 1.69 2.29 -0.37
CA THR A 32 2.19 0.97 0.04
C THR A 32 2.57 0.98 1.52
N GLU A 33 1.98 0.08 2.30
CA GLU A 33 2.26 -0.14 3.71
C GLU A 33 2.88 -1.53 3.90
N CYS A 34 4.20 -1.55 4.10
CA CYS A 34 5.00 -2.77 4.20
C CYS A 34 5.34 -3.10 5.66
N THR A 35 5.04 -4.32 6.08
CA THR A 35 5.48 -4.96 7.34
C THR A 35 6.57 -5.98 7.00
N VAL A 36 7.20 -6.57 8.03
CA VAL A 36 8.33 -7.54 7.91
C VAL A 36 8.09 -8.63 6.85
N ASN A 37 6.88 -9.20 6.77
CA ASN A 37 6.56 -10.31 5.85
C ASN A 37 5.36 -10.04 4.91
N SER A 38 4.75 -8.86 4.99
CA SER A 38 3.53 -8.57 4.24
C SER A 38 3.39 -7.10 3.91
N CYS A 39 2.88 -6.80 2.73
CA CYS A 39 2.74 -5.45 2.23
C CYS A 39 1.32 -5.24 1.71
N THR A 40 0.70 -4.15 2.14
CA THR A 40 -0.63 -3.75 1.68
C THR A 40 -0.47 -2.59 0.72
N ILE A 41 -0.97 -2.74 -0.50
CA ILE A 41 -0.88 -1.76 -1.57
C ILE A 41 -2.29 -1.26 -1.86
N THR A 42 -2.47 0.04 -1.80
CA THR A 42 -3.70 0.72 -2.20
C THR A 42 -3.45 1.40 -3.53
N PHE A 43 -3.96 0.82 -4.60
CA PHE A 43 -3.90 1.39 -5.94
C PHE A 43 -5.06 2.36 -6.13
N ASN A 44 -4.77 3.57 -6.62
CA ASN A 44 -5.80 4.52 -7.03
C ASN A 44 -6.27 4.14 -8.45
N ARG A 45 -7.58 4.12 -8.67
CA ARG A 45 -8.14 3.90 -10.01
C ARG A 45 -7.97 5.14 -10.88
N GLY A 46 -7.78 4.92 -12.18
CA GLY A 46 -7.68 6.00 -13.17
C GLY A 46 -6.28 6.62 -13.31
N VAL A 47 -5.27 6.04 -12.67
CA VAL A 47 -3.86 6.37 -12.88
C VAL A 47 -3.08 5.10 -13.20
N ASP A 48 -2.01 5.22 -13.99
CA ASP A 48 -1.03 4.15 -14.16
C ASP A 48 -0.34 3.88 -12.82
N ALA A 49 -0.84 2.90 -12.08
CA ALA A 49 -0.42 2.62 -10.72
C ALA A 49 0.51 1.40 -10.70
N SER A 50 1.73 1.60 -10.22
CA SER A 50 2.70 0.52 -10.06
C SER A 50 3.41 0.63 -8.72
N ALA A 51 3.70 -0.51 -8.12
CA ALA A 51 4.38 -0.59 -6.85
C ALA A 51 5.45 -1.68 -6.92
N SER A 52 6.63 -1.39 -6.40
CA SER A 52 7.71 -2.35 -6.24
C SER A 52 7.88 -2.60 -4.74
N ILE A 53 7.71 -3.85 -4.36
CA ILE A 53 7.59 -4.30 -2.98
C ILE A 53 8.51 -5.50 -2.79
N LEU A 54 9.41 -5.44 -1.81
CA LEU A 54 10.28 -6.58 -1.48
C LEU A 54 11.08 -7.12 -2.70
N GLY A 55 11.37 -6.27 -3.69
CA GLY A 55 12.02 -6.64 -4.94
C GLY A 55 11.10 -7.18 -6.04
N VAL A 56 9.80 -7.33 -5.78
CA VAL A 56 8.77 -7.74 -6.74
C VAL A 56 7.99 -6.53 -7.23
N LYS A 57 7.85 -6.40 -8.56
CA LYS A 57 7.00 -5.37 -9.16
C LYS A 57 5.57 -5.89 -9.28
N ALA A 58 4.62 -5.13 -8.74
CA ALA A 58 3.19 -5.32 -8.89
C ALA A 58 2.60 -4.14 -9.70
N GLU A 59 2.02 -4.45 -10.85
CA GLU A 59 1.37 -3.48 -11.72
C GLU A 59 -0.12 -3.78 -11.82
N LEU A 60 -0.95 -2.73 -11.70
CA LEU A 60 -2.37 -2.84 -11.95
C LEU A 60 -2.63 -2.80 -13.46
N VAL A 61 -3.03 -3.94 -14.05
CA VAL A 61 -3.27 -4.03 -15.50
C VAL A 61 -4.71 -3.68 -15.83
N SER A 62 -5.66 -4.24 -15.08
CA SER A 62 -7.08 -3.97 -15.30
C SER A 62 -7.87 -4.20 -14.02
N VAL A 63 -9.01 -3.52 -13.91
CA VAL A 63 -10.00 -3.80 -12.87
C VAL A 63 -11.36 -3.89 -13.52
N GLN A 64 -12.04 -5.03 -13.34
CA GLN A 64 -13.37 -5.30 -13.89
C GLN A 64 -14.30 -5.74 -12.76
N ASP A 65 -15.27 -4.90 -12.44
CA ASP A 65 -16.27 -5.13 -11.38
C ASP A 65 -15.61 -5.56 -10.04
N ASP A 66 -15.67 -6.86 -9.73
CA ASP A 66 -15.13 -7.49 -8.52
C ASP A 66 -13.81 -8.25 -8.75
N THR A 67 -13.19 -8.12 -9.92
CA THR A 67 -11.98 -8.85 -10.30
C THR A 67 -10.85 -7.89 -10.67
N VAL A 68 -9.64 -8.18 -10.20
CA VAL A 68 -8.44 -7.37 -10.45
C VAL A 68 -7.43 -8.19 -11.25
N THR A 69 -7.00 -7.66 -12.38
CA THR A 69 -5.86 -8.19 -13.13
C THR A 69 -4.60 -7.46 -12.71
N LEU A 70 -3.68 -8.20 -12.10
CA LEU A 70 -2.41 -7.70 -11.59
C LEU A 70 -1.28 -8.38 -12.34
N LYS A 71 -0.20 -7.65 -12.62
CA LYS A 71 1.05 -8.23 -13.09
C LYS A 71 2.05 -8.19 -11.96
N VAL A 72 2.34 -9.36 -11.40
CA VAL A 72 3.21 -9.54 -10.23
C VAL A 72 4.44 -10.30 -10.67
N ALA A 73 5.63 -9.75 -10.43
CA ALA A 73 6.91 -10.34 -10.85
C ALA A 73 6.99 -10.64 -12.37
N GLY A 74 6.23 -9.91 -13.20
CA GLY A 74 6.15 -10.15 -14.63
C GLY A 74 5.08 -11.15 -15.07
N GLN A 75 4.48 -11.90 -14.14
CA GLN A 75 3.37 -12.81 -14.39
C GLN A 75 2.02 -12.11 -14.21
N GLN A 76 1.14 -12.24 -15.20
CA GLN A 76 -0.21 -11.68 -15.11
C GLN A 76 -1.14 -12.68 -14.44
N ILE A 77 -1.73 -12.28 -13.32
CA ILE A 77 -2.71 -13.04 -12.55
C ILE A 77 -4.02 -12.27 -12.43
N THR A 78 -5.11 -13.00 -12.25
CA THR A 78 -6.45 -12.43 -12.10
C THR A 78 -6.98 -12.88 -10.75
N VAL A 79 -7.23 -11.93 -9.86
CA VAL A 79 -7.60 -12.20 -8.47
C VAL A 79 -9.00 -11.63 -8.19
N PRO A 80 -9.97 -12.47 -7.82
CA PRO A 80 -11.29 -12.02 -7.37
C PRO A 80 -11.22 -11.31 -6.01
N ARG A 81 -12.16 -10.41 -5.74
CA ARG A 81 -12.32 -9.77 -4.44
C ARG A 81 -12.60 -10.82 -3.35
N GLY A 82 -11.81 -10.80 -2.28
CA GLY A 82 -11.95 -11.73 -1.16
C GLY A 82 -11.27 -13.08 -1.38
N GLU A 83 -10.60 -13.26 -2.52
CA GLU A 83 -9.78 -14.42 -2.82
C GLU A 83 -8.29 -14.07 -2.81
N ALA A 84 -7.46 -15.10 -2.82
CA ALA A 84 -6.02 -15.00 -2.86
C ALA A 84 -5.46 -15.96 -3.91
N GLU A 85 -4.49 -15.47 -4.67
CA GLU A 85 -3.78 -16.20 -5.70
C GLU A 85 -2.29 -16.15 -5.40
N GLN A 86 -1.55 -17.20 -5.79
CA GLN A 86 -0.11 -17.21 -5.65
C GLN A 86 0.60 -16.79 -6.94
N ALA A 87 1.61 -15.93 -6.79
CA ALA A 87 2.52 -15.55 -7.87
C ALA A 87 3.96 -15.59 -7.36
N GLU A 88 4.81 -16.39 -7.99
CA GLU A 88 6.26 -16.48 -7.67
C GLU A 88 6.56 -16.69 -6.17
N GLY A 89 5.73 -17.46 -5.46
CA GLY A 89 5.90 -17.71 -4.01
C GLY A 89 5.40 -16.59 -3.09
N PHE A 90 4.66 -15.62 -3.62
CA PHE A 90 3.95 -14.61 -2.86
C PHE A 90 2.44 -14.86 -2.91
N ASP A 91 1.78 -14.76 -1.76
CA ASP A 91 0.32 -14.78 -1.66
C ASP A 91 -0.22 -13.38 -1.95
N VAL A 92 -0.97 -13.23 -3.04
CA VAL A 92 -1.58 -11.98 -3.50
C VAL A 92 -3.08 -12.05 -3.28
N SER A 93 -3.59 -11.21 -2.40
CA SER A 93 -5.00 -11.20 -2.00
C SER A 93 -5.64 -9.85 -2.25
N VAL A 94 -6.87 -9.85 -2.75
CA VAL A 94 -7.63 -8.61 -2.96
C VAL A 94 -8.55 -8.38 -1.77
N GLN A 95 -8.18 -7.41 -0.94
CA GLN A 95 -8.88 -7.09 0.30
C GLN A 95 -10.16 -6.29 0.02
N SER A 96 -10.07 -5.30 -0.87
CA SER A 96 -11.20 -4.42 -1.15
C SER A 96 -11.09 -3.82 -2.55
N ILE A 97 -12.24 -3.69 -3.19
CA ILE A 97 -12.41 -3.04 -4.48
C ILE A 97 -13.50 -1.98 -4.30
N THR A 98 -13.15 -0.70 -4.37
CA THR A 98 -14.12 0.40 -4.28
C THR A 98 -14.35 1.05 -5.64
N LYS A 99 -14.94 2.24 -5.74
CA LYS A 99 -15.00 2.96 -7.03
C LYS A 99 -13.70 3.69 -7.34
N ASP A 100 -12.94 4.05 -6.31
CA ASP A 100 -11.80 4.96 -6.41
C ASP A 100 -10.47 4.26 -6.12
N THR A 101 -10.49 3.16 -5.36
CA THR A 101 -9.28 2.47 -4.91
C THR A 101 -9.42 0.95 -4.94
N VAL A 102 -8.29 0.25 -5.07
CA VAL A 102 -8.16 -1.20 -4.93
C VAL A 102 -7.11 -1.47 -3.86
N VAL A 103 -7.48 -2.23 -2.83
CA VAL A 103 -6.56 -2.63 -1.77
C VAL A 103 -6.16 -4.08 -2.00
N VAL A 104 -4.87 -4.28 -2.24
CA VAL A 104 -4.24 -5.59 -2.47
C VAL A 104 -3.26 -5.83 -1.34
N LYS A 105 -3.27 -7.02 -0.76
CA LYS A 105 -2.29 -7.44 0.22
C LYS A 105 -1.43 -8.55 -0.36
N ILE A 106 -0.12 -8.34 -0.33
CA ILE A 106 0.89 -9.30 -0.77
C ILE A 106 1.65 -9.78 0.46
N SER A 107 1.76 -11.08 0.66
CA SER A 107 2.53 -11.68 1.75
C SER A 107 3.54 -12.67 1.21
N ASN A 108 4.73 -12.69 1.81
CA ASN A 108 5.71 -13.74 1.55
C ASN A 108 5.56 -14.79 2.65
N ASN A 109 5.29 -16.04 2.26
CA ASN A 109 5.14 -17.18 3.17
C ASN A 109 6.51 -17.86 3.42
N GLY A 110 7.54 -17.03 3.64
CA GLY A 110 8.92 -17.45 3.86
C GLY A 110 9.17 -18.03 5.24
#